data_AF-M0E296-F1
#
_entry.id   AF-M0E296-F1
#
_cell.length_a   1.000
_cell.length_b   1.000
_cell.length_c   1.000
_cell.angle_alpha   90.00
_cell.angle_beta   90.00
_cell.angle_gamma   90.00
#
_symmetry.space_group_name_H-M   'P 1'
#
loop_
_entity.id
_entity.type
_entity.pdbx_description
1 polymer ?
#
loop_
_entity_poly.entity_id
_entity_poly.type
_entity_poly.pdbx_seq_one_letter_code
_entity_poly.pdbx_strand_id
1 'polypeptide(L)'
;MSGADGRCDREGSGEAPESDATAVAPGPELPEPDAVIGRVPTGESLWRELAAAARTRGLASSIGDELIEIRDALAAIEVEPVDLDAARRRVAAASGEEERLKERVAALRGGVQARREIEAETEEALGDLESAAAELSAAQSDRIAAEQALHRARERAADARDARERRLELRDRLRNRRRDARRELAREVYSAFRDALSVVPGADPTDAGADPGAYDGPPLAASLAAVRIAEIDGPVVLGSGAIRWIATRGGAVPESVIDASVVRPCRRSQ
;
A
#
# COMPACT_ATOMS: atom_id res chain seq x y z
N MET A 1 17.28 62.71 -3.79
CA MET A 1 16.55 61.72 -4.62
C MET A 1 17.47 60.52 -4.76
N SER A 2 17.33 59.53 -3.87
CA SER A 2 16.41 58.36 -4.01
C SER A 2 16.90 57.46 -5.15
N GLY A 3 17.22 56.19 -4.98
CA GLY A 3 17.17 55.22 -3.87
C GLY A 3 18.05 54.03 -4.33
N ALA A 4 18.67 53.28 -3.44
CA ALA A 4 18.11 52.20 -2.65
C ALA A 4 18.77 50.88 -3.10
N ASP A 5 19.60 50.37 -2.20
CA ASP A 5 20.10 49.00 -2.15
C ASP A 5 18.95 47.99 -2.23
N GLY A 6 19.11 46.97 -3.08
CA GLY A 6 18.22 45.82 -3.18
C GLY A 6 19.01 44.54 -2.99
N ARG A 7 19.09 44.09 -1.72
CA ARG A 7 19.51 42.73 -1.35
C ARG A 7 18.66 41.72 -2.11
N CYS A 8 19.30 40.75 -2.77
CA CYS A 8 18.64 39.50 -3.13
C CYS A 8 18.74 38.56 -1.93
N ASP A 9 17.73 38.62 -1.08
CA ASP A 9 17.46 37.62 -0.06
C ASP A 9 17.19 36.28 -0.75
N ARG A 10 18.06 35.31 -0.49
CA ARG A 10 17.88 33.92 -0.89
C ARG A 10 16.93 33.30 0.12
N GLU A 11 15.64 33.40 -0.15
CA GLU A 11 14.60 32.74 0.65
C GLU A 11 14.86 31.23 0.65
N GLY A 12 15.16 30.72 1.84
CA GLY A 12 15.21 29.30 2.11
C GLY A 12 13.84 28.71 1.87
N SER A 13 13.73 27.92 0.80
CA SER A 13 12.61 27.01 0.61
C SER A 13 12.73 25.94 1.69
N GLY A 14 12.02 26.15 2.79
CA GLY A 14 11.83 25.13 3.81
C GLY A 14 11.05 23.99 3.19
N GLU A 15 11.75 22.93 2.79
CA GLU A 15 11.16 21.62 2.55
C GLU A 15 10.56 21.15 3.88
N ALA A 16 9.24 21.32 3.99
CA ALA A 16 8.46 20.67 5.03
C ALA A 16 8.66 19.15 4.89
N PRO A 17 8.91 18.42 5.98
CA PRO A 17 8.96 16.97 5.90
C PRO A 17 7.54 16.48 5.60
N GLU A 18 7.33 15.94 4.40
CA GLU A 18 6.16 15.14 4.08
C GLU A 18 6.15 13.93 5.02
N SER A 19 5.44 14.10 6.14
CA SER A 19 5.02 13.03 7.03
C SER A 19 4.01 12.16 6.27
N ASP A 20 4.51 11.27 5.42
CA ASP A 20 3.72 10.16 4.87
C ASP A 20 3.61 9.04 5.91
N ALA A 21 3.01 9.38 7.05
CA ALA A 21 2.46 8.43 8.00
C ALA A 21 1.00 8.15 7.61
N THR A 22 0.75 7.86 6.34
CA THR A 22 -0.55 7.34 5.93
C THR A 22 -0.59 5.89 6.39
N ALA A 23 -1.28 5.63 7.50
CA ALA A 23 -1.67 4.29 7.89
C ALA A 23 -2.38 3.64 6.70
N VAL A 24 -1.64 2.78 5.98
CA VAL A 24 -2.18 2.04 4.84
C VAL A 24 -3.15 1.02 5.42
N ALA A 25 -4.44 1.36 5.35
CA ALA A 25 -5.53 0.46 5.69
C ALA A 25 -5.30 -0.89 5.00
N PRO A 26 -5.58 -2.03 5.67
CA PRO A 26 -5.58 -3.33 5.02
C PRO A 26 -6.45 -3.20 3.76
N GLY A 27 -5.86 -3.54 2.60
CA GLY A 27 -6.57 -3.46 1.33
C GLY A 27 -7.89 -4.23 1.42
N PRO A 28 -8.95 -3.80 0.72
CA PRO A 28 -10.29 -4.34 0.91
C PRO A 28 -10.25 -5.86 0.83
N GLU A 29 -10.74 -6.51 1.88
CA GLU A 29 -11.05 -7.93 1.87
C GLU A 29 -11.94 -8.21 0.65
N LEU A 30 -11.66 -9.29 -0.06
CA LEU A 30 -12.49 -9.65 -1.20
C LEU A 30 -13.91 -9.88 -0.66
N PRO A 31 -14.95 -9.27 -1.26
CA PRO A 31 -16.30 -9.48 -0.77
C PRO A 31 -16.63 -10.96 -0.84
N GLU A 32 -17.34 -11.44 0.17
CA GLU A 32 -17.84 -12.81 0.24
C GLU A 32 -18.58 -13.17 -1.06
N PRO A 33 -18.49 -14.42 -1.53
CA PRO A 33 -19.13 -14.86 -2.77
C PRO A 33 -20.60 -14.43 -2.86
N ASP A 34 -21.34 -14.58 -1.77
CA ASP A 34 -22.77 -14.23 -1.67
C ASP A 34 -23.03 -12.73 -1.82
N ALA A 35 -22.08 -11.88 -1.45
CA ALA A 35 -22.21 -10.44 -1.66
C ALA A 35 -22.13 -10.05 -3.14
N VAL A 36 -21.45 -10.87 -3.97
CA VAL A 36 -21.32 -10.65 -5.41
C VAL A 36 -22.56 -11.13 -6.17
N ILE A 37 -23.10 -12.30 -5.82
CA ILE A 37 -24.20 -12.95 -6.56
C ILE A 37 -25.57 -12.90 -5.87
N GLY A 38 -25.64 -12.38 -4.64
CA GLY A 38 -26.90 -12.23 -3.89
C GLY A 38 -27.83 -11.12 -4.41
N ARG A 39 -27.45 -10.39 -5.47
CA ARG A 39 -28.25 -9.33 -6.09
C ARG A 39 -28.06 -9.29 -7.61
N VAL A 40 -29.16 -9.09 -8.34
CA VAL A 40 -29.15 -8.90 -9.80
C VAL A 40 -29.75 -7.53 -10.18
N PRO A 41 -29.11 -6.73 -11.05
CA PRO A 41 -27.76 -6.93 -11.60
C PRO A 41 -26.70 -6.84 -10.50
N THR A 42 -25.61 -7.58 -10.66
CA THR A 42 -24.51 -7.62 -9.67
C THR A 42 -23.68 -6.33 -9.70
N GLY A 43 -23.59 -5.66 -10.86
CA GLY A 43 -22.69 -4.54 -11.10
C GLY A 43 -21.22 -4.94 -11.27
N GLU A 44 -20.94 -6.24 -11.37
CA GLU A 44 -19.61 -6.81 -11.43
C GLU A 44 -19.31 -7.39 -12.84
N SER A 45 -18.03 -7.56 -13.17
CA SER A 45 -17.63 -8.22 -14.42
C SER A 45 -18.02 -9.70 -14.42
N LEU A 46 -18.35 -10.28 -15.58
CA LEU A 46 -18.68 -11.71 -15.72
C LEU A 46 -17.63 -12.65 -15.08
N TRP A 47 -16.33 -12.36 -15.26
CA TRP A 47 -15.24 -13.09 -14.61
C TRP A 47 -15.37 -13.17 -13.08
N ARG A 48 -15.88 -12.11 -12.46
CA ARG A 48 -16.06 -12.04 -11.01
C ARG A 48 -17.35 -12.73 -10.58
N GLU A 49 -18.43 -12.59 -11.34
CA GLU A 49 -19.70 -13.28 -11.11
C GLU A 49 -19.50 -14.81 -11.15
N LEU A 50 -18.86 -15.32 -12.21
CA LEU A 50 -18.58 -16.76 -12.36
C LEU A 50 -17.63 -17.28 -11.29
N ALA A 51 -16.58 -16.52 -10.94
CA ALA A 51 -15.68 -16.92 -9.86
C ALA A 51 -16.38 -16.93 -8.50
N ALA A 52 -17.38 -16.07 -8.26
CA ALA A 52 -18.19 -16.11 -7.05
C ALA A 52 -19.12 -17.32 -7.05
N ALA A 53 -19.82 -17.58 -8.16
CA ALA A 53 -20.64 -18.77 -8.33
C ALA A 53 -19.83 -20.06 -8.10
N ALA A 54 -18.63 -20.17 -8.68
CA ALA A 54 -17.73 -21.30 -8.45
C ALA A 54 -17.42 -21.52 -6.96
N ARG A 55 -17.17 -20.45 -6.20
CA ARG A 55 -16.89 -20.54 -4.76
C ARG A 55 -18.10 -20.97 -3.94
N THR A 56 -19.31 -20.54 -4.30
CA THR A 56 -20.53 -21.01 -3.63
C THR A 56 -20.74 -22.52 -3.78
N ARG A 57 -20.27 -23.08 -4.91
CA ARG A 57 -20.24 -24.53 -5.16
C ARG A 57 -19.07 -25.27 -4.46
N GLY A 58 -18.36 -24.59 -3.55
CA GLY A 58 -17.21 -25.12 -2.84
C GLY A 58 -15.93 -25.26 -3.68
N LEU A 59 -15.86 -24.68 -4.89
CA LEU A 59 -14.64 -24.75 -5.71
C LEU A 59 -13.57 -23.78 -5.19
N ALA A 60 -12.35 -24.29 -5.10
CA ALA A 60 -11.16 -23.52 -4.76
C ALA A 60 -10.21 -23.44 -5.96
N SER A 61 -9.48 -22.34 -6.09
CA SER A 61 -8.41 -22.20 -7.09
C SER A 61 -7.16 -22.94 -6.61
N SER A 62 -6.42 -23.54 -7.54
CA SER A 62 -5.11 -24.13 -7.28
C SER A 62 -4.08 -23.13 -6.73
N ILE A 63 -4.33 -21.82 -6.88
CA ILE A 63 -3.49 -20.72 -6.42
C ILE A 63 -3.90 -20.27 -4.99
N GLY A 64 -4.85 -20.94 -4.35
CA GLY A 64 -5.37 -20.57 -3.02
C GLY A 64 -4.27 -20.45 -1.95
N ASP A 65 -3.41 -21.46 -1.85
CA ASP A 65 -2.32 -21.49 -0.87
C ASP A 65 -1.28 -20.39 -1.15
N GLU A 66 -0.90 -20.18 -2.41
CA GLU A 66 0.01 -19.08 -2.78
C GLU A 66 -0.57 -17.70 -2.41
N LEU A 67 -1.89 -17.51 -2.52
CA LEU A 67 -2.54 -16.27 -2.07
C LEU A 67 -2.50 -16.09 -0.55
N ILE A 68 -2.48 -17.17 0.23
CA ILE A 68 -2.26 -17.12 1.69
C ILE A 68 -0.80 -16.73 1.95
N GLU A 69 0.16 -17.44 1.34
CA GLU A 69 1.59 -17.17 1.52
C GLU A 69 1.98 -15.72 1.18
N ILE A 70 1.46 -15.17 0.08
CA ILE A 70 1.75 -13.78 -0.29
C ILE A 70 1.16 -12.79 0.73
N ARG A 71 -0.02 -13.09 1.30
CA ARG A 71 -0.63 -12.24 2.33
C ARG A 71 0.17 -12.29 3.62
N ASP A 72 0.61 -13.47 4.02
CA ASP A 72 1.42 -13.65 5.23
C ASP A 72 2.78 -12.96 5.06
N ALA A 73 3.40 -13.10 3.88
CA ALA A 73 4.63 -12.38 3.54
C ALA A 73 4.45 -10.86 3.55
N LEU A 74 3.29 -10.34 3.11
CA LEU A 74 2.98 -8.91 3.20
C LEU A 74 2.77 -8.45 4.65
N ALA A 75 2.11 -9.26 5.47
CA ALA A 75 1.87 -8.95 6.88
C ALA A 75 3.17 -8.95 7.70
N ALA A 76 4.15 -9.77 7.31
CA ALA A 76 5.45 -9.84 7.96
C ALA A 76 6.40 -8.67 7.63
N ILE A 77 6.09 -7.84 6.63
CA ILE A 77 6.94 -6.70 6.26
C ILE A 77 6.58 -5.48 7.11
N GLU A 78 7.44 -5.21 8.10
CA GLU A 78 7.44 -3.98 8.87
C GLU A 78 8.48 -3.00 8.31
N VAL A 79 8.11 -1.73 8.21
CA VAL A 79 8.97 -0.66 7.68
C VAL A 79 9.05 0.44 8.71
N GLU A 80 10.20 0.55 9.38
CA GLU A 80 10.45 1.61 10.34
C GLU A 80 10.91 2.89 9.63
N PRO A 81 10.34 4.07 9.94
CA PRO A 81 10.86 5.34 9.43
C PRO A 81 12.25 5.64 10.00
N VAL A 82 13.14 6.18 9.15
CA VAL A 82 14.51 6.54 9.55
C VAL A 82 14.78 8.02 9.26
N ASP A 83 15.05 8.79 10.30
CA ASP A 83 15.45 10.20 10.18
C ASP A 83 16.96 10.34 9.92
N LEU A 84 17.32 10.32 8.62
CA LEU A 84 18.69 10.54 8.18
C LEU A 84 19.18 11.96 8.42
N ASP A 85 18.28 12.95 8.39
CA ASP A 85 18.68 14.34 8.48
C ASP A 85 19.01 14.73 9.91
N ALA A 86 18.32 14.18 10.91
CA ALA A 86 18.73 14.30 12.30
C ALA A 86 20.11 13.67 12.56
N ALA A 87 20.42 12.55 11.90
CA ALA A 87 21.75 11.95 12.01
C ALA A 87 22.84 12.82 11.35
N ARG A 88 22.57 13.39 10.17
CA ARG A 88 23.49 14.31 9.47
C ARG A 88 23.73 15.60 10.28
N ARG A 89 22.67 16.20 10.82
CA ARG A 89 22.77 17.41 11.67
C ARG A 89 23.64 17.16 12.90
N ARG A 90 23.53 15.98 13.54
CA ARG A 90 24.39 15.62 14.68
C ARG A 90 25.86 15.53 14.32
N VAL A 91 26.19 14.92 13.17
CA VAL A 91 27.59 14.87 12.68
C VAL A 91 28.13 16.28 12.42
N ALA A 92 27.34 17.13 11.77
CA ALA A 92 27.74 18.51 11.50
C ALA A 92 27.98 19.30 12.80
N ALA A 93 27.09 19.16 13.79
CA ALA A 93 27.24 19.82 15.08
C ALA A 93 28.50 19.35 15.82
N ALA A 94 28.72 18.03 15.91
CA ALA A 94 29.89 17.48 16.58
C ALA A 94 31.22 17.84 15.88
N SER A 95 31.21 17.88 14.54
CA SER A 95 32.39 18.30 13.76
C SER A 95 32.70 19.78 13.96
N GLY A 96 31.67 20.64 13.96
CA GLY A 96 31.85 22.07 14.22
C GLY A 96 32.37 22.36 15.63
N GLU A 97 31.92 21.60 16.62
CA GLU A 97 32.39 21.71 18.00
C GLU A 97 33.85 21.26 18.15
N GLU A 98 34.24 20.15 17.50
CA GLU A 98 35.63 19.68 17.46
C GLU A 98 36.56 20.75 16.85
N GLU A 99 36.16 21.36 15.74
CA GLU A 99 36.93 22.42 15.05
C GLU A 99 37.14 23.63 15.98
N ARG A 100 36.07 24.11 16.61
CA ARG A 100 36.10 25.23 17.57
C ARG A 100 37.05 24.95 18.75
N LEU A 101 37.06 23.72 19.25
CA LEU A 101 37.94 23.32 20.36
C LEU A 101 39.40 23.17 19.92
N LYS A 102 39.67 22.70 18.70
CA LYS A 102 41.04 22.70 18.14
C LYS A 102 41.61 24.10 18.05
N GLU A 103 40.82 25.06 17.56
CA GLU A 103 41.20 26.48 17.50
C GLU A 103 41.51 27.03 18.89
N ARG A 104 40.65 26.74 19.89
CA ARG A 104 40.86 27.16 21.28
C ARG A 104 42.14 26.58 21.87
N VAL A 105 42.40 25.28 21.69
CA VAL A 105 43.63 24.63 22.16
C VAL A 105 44.87 25.25 21.50
N ALA A 106 44.83 25.54 20.20
CA ALA A 106 45.93 26.19 19.50
C ALA A 106 46.21 27.60 20.04
N ALA A 107 45.15 28.39 20.29
CA ALA A 107 45.27 29.72 20.89
C ALA A 107 45.88 29.68 22.29
N LEU A 108 45.38 28.79 23.17
CA LEU A 108 45.89 28.63 24.53
C LEU A 108 47.35 28.16 24.54
N ARG A 109 47.71 27.23 23.66
CA ARG A 109 49.10 26.77 23.49
C ARG A 109 50.02 27.93 23.07
N GLY A 110 49.57 28.79 22.16
CA GLY A 110 50.29 30.02 21.80
C GLY A 110 50.46 30.98 22.98
N GLY A 111 49.41 31.15 23.78
CA GLY A 111 49.45 31.99 25.00
C GLY A 111 50.42 31.48 26.07
N VAL A 112 50.45 30.16 26.32
CA VAL A 112 51.44 29.53 27.23
C VAL A 112 52.87 29.77 26.71
N GLN A 113 53.10 29.60 25.42
CA GLN A 113 54.42 29.78 24.82
C GLN A 113 54.90 31.24 24.95
N ALA A 114 54.05 32.22 24.64
CA ALA A 114 54.38 33.63 24.78
C ALA A 114 54.71 34.02 26.24
N ARG A 115 53.97 33.48 27.23
CA ARG A 115 54.27 33.71 28.66
C ARG A 115 55.63 33.14 29.07
N ARG A 116 56.00 31.95 28.55
CA ARG A 116 57.32 31.35 28.79
C ARG A 116 58.46 32.20 28.23
N GLU A 117 58.26 32.79 27.06
CA GLU A 117 59.26 33.64 26.39
C GLU A 117 59.58 34.93 27.16
N ILE A 118 58.62 35.44 27.92
CA ILE A 118 58.78 36.63 28.77
C ILE A 118 58.99 36.28 30.26
N GLU A 119 59.24 35.01 30.58
CA GLU A 119 59.42 34.49 31.95
C GLU A 119 58.26 34.84 32.92
N ALA A 120 57.03 34.93 32.40
CA ALA A 120 55.83 35.15 33.20
C ALA A 120 55.28 33.85 33.82
N GLU A 121 54.42 33.99 34.83
CA GLU A 121 53.71 32.86 35.46
C GLU A 121 52.83 32.10 34.44
N THR A 122 52.86 30.76 34.49
CA THR A 122 52.21 29.90 33.49
C THR A 122 51.22 28.87 34.05
N GLU A 123 51.11 28.71 35.37
CA GLU A 123 50.27 27.65 35.97
C GLU A 123 48.80 27.74 35.55
N GLU A 124 48.18 28.91 35.66
CA GLU A 124 46.79 29.13 35.23
C GLU A 124 46.62 28.85 33.73
N ALA A 125 47.56 29.32 32.91
CA ALA A 125 47.56 29.12 31.46
C ALA A 125 47.64 27.64 31.06
N LEU A 126 48.40 26.85 31.83
CA LEU A 126 48.52 25.41 31.64
C LEU A 126 47.24 24.69 32.07
N GLY A 127 46.61 25.12 33.17
CA GLY A 127 45.32 24.60 33.61
C GLY A 127 44.22 24.81 32.55
N ASP A 128 44.14 26.00 31.96
CA ASP A 128 43.20 26.30 30.88
C ASP A 128 43.45 25.43 29.63
N LEU A 129 44.73 25.26 29.26
CA LEU A 129 45.13 24.42 28.13
C LEU A 129 44.76 22.94 28.37
N GLU A 130 45.01 22.42 29.57
CA GLU A 130 44.67 21.05 29.95
C GLU A 130 43.15 20.83 29.92
N SER A 131 42.37 21.77 30.46
CA SER A 131 40.90 21.72 30.39
C SER A 131 40.39 21.74 28.95
N ALA A 132 40.92 22.63 28.11
CA ALA A 132 40.52 22.70 26.70
C ALA A 132 40.93 21.45 25.90
N ALA A 133 42.07 20.83 26.22
CA ALA A 133 42.49 19.57 25.62
C ALA A 133 41.59 18.40 26.02
N ALA A 134 41.12 18.38 27.28
CA ALA A 134 40.15 17.40 27.74
C ALA A 134 38.79 17.57 27.04
N GLU A 135 38.30 18.82 26.92
CA GLU A 135 37.09 19.15 26.13
C GLU A 135 37.23 18.68 24.67
N LEU A 136 38.37 18.95 24.03
CA LEU A 136 38.63 18.51 22.66
C LEU A 136 38.58 16.98 22.54
N SER A 137 39.18 16.24 23.47
CA SER A 137 39.15 14.78 23.46
C SER A 137 37.72 14.22 23.59
N ALA A 138 36.88 14.86 24.42
CA ALA A 138 35.47 14.53 24.52
C ALA A 138 34.72 14.80 23.20
N ALA A 139 34.90 15.99 22.60
CA ALA A 139 34.26 16.36 21.34
C ALA A 139 34.68 15.44 20.17
N GLN A 140 35.93 15.00 20.13
CA GLN A 140 36.41 13.99 19.17
C GLN A 140 35.66 12.67 19.32
N SER A 141 35.45 12.23 20.55
CA SER A 141 34.69 11.02 20.85
C SER A 141 33.22 11.16 20.42
N ASP A 142 32.62 12.31 20.68
CA ASP A 142 31.24 12.62 20.27
C ASP A 142 31.08 12.65 18.75
N ARG A 143 32.05 13.21 18.02
CA ARG A 143 32.07 13.18 16.56
C ARG A 143 32.10 11.74 16.03
N ILE A 144 33.00 10.91 16.54
CA ILE A 144 33.09 9.50 16.13
C ILE A 144 31.77 8.78 16.41
N ALA A 145 31.17 9.00 17.58
CA ALA A 145 29.87 8.43 17.92
C ALA A 145 28.75 8.90 16.96
N ALA A 146 28.74 10.19 16.61
CA ALA A 146 27.79 10.75 15.66
C ALA A 146 27.96 10.16 14.24
N GLU A 147 29.19 10.02 13.75
CA GLU A 147 29.50 9.42 12.45
C GLU A 147 29.05 7.96 12.39
N GLN A 148 29.33 7.18 13.43
CA GLN A 148 28.85 5.80 13.55
C GLN A 148 27.32 5.73 13.58
N ALA A 149 26.66 6.65 14.30
CA ALA A 149 25.20 6.71 14.33
C ALA A 149 24.60 7.03 12.95
N LEU A 150 25.24 7.94 12.19
CA LEU A 150 24.84 8.24 10.81
C LEU A 150 25.05 7.03 9.88
N HIS A 151 26.14 6.29 10.03
CA HIS A 151 26.37 5.07 9.25
C HIS A 151 25.26 4.04 9.47
N ARG A 152 24.96 3.71 10.75
CA ARG A 152 23.85 2.80 11.09
C ARG A 152 22.49 3.32 10.62
N ALA A 153 22.27 4.62 10.63
CA ALA A 153 21.05 5.22 10.10
C ALA A 153 20.93 5.02 8.57
N ARG A 154 22.04 5.15 7.82
CA ARG A 154 22.06 4.90 6.38
C ARG A 154 21.75 3.45 6.02
N GLU A 155 22.32 2.51 6.76
CA GLU A 155 22.03 1.07 6.59
C GLU A 155 20.54 0.79 6.82
N ARG A 156 20.00 1.21 7.98
CA ARG A 156 18.57 1.05 8.26
C ARG A 156 17.66 1.73 7.22
N ALA A 157 18.06 2.88 6.69
CA ALA A 157 17.31 3.56 5.64
C ALA A 157 17.38 2.84 4.28
N ALA A 158 18.46 2.11 4.00
CA ALA A 158 18.54 1.21 2.84
C ALA A 158 17.62 0.01 3.06
N ASP A 159 17.72 -0.68 4.19
CA ASP A 159 16.86 -1.82 4.54
C ASP A 159 15.37 -1.45 4.49
N ALA A 160 15.02 -0.27 5.01
CA ALA A 160 13.64 0.23 4.97
C ALA A 160 13.17 0.52 3.53
N ARG A 161 14.05 0.95 2.62
CA ARG A 161 13.73 1.11 1.20
C ARG A 161 13.49 -0.24 0.53
N ASP A 162 14.39 -1.19 0.74
CA ASP A 162 14.30 -2.53 0.16
C ASP A 162 13.03 -3.26 0.65
N ALA A 163 12.69 -3.09 1.93
CA ALA A 163 11.44 -3.61 2.49
C ALA A 163 10.19 -2.99 1.83
N ARG A 164 10.20 -1.68 1.56
CA ARG A 164 9.11 -1.01 0.83
C ARG A 164 8.98 -1.52 -0.61
N GLU A 165 10.09 -1.68 -1.31
CA GLU A 165 10.13 -2.21 -2.68
C GLU A 165 9.54 -3.63 -2.70
N ARG A 166 10.04 -4.51 -1.83
CA ARG A 166 9.50 -5.89 -1.69
C ARG A 166 8.00 -5.89 -1.37
N ARG A 167 7.53 -4.99 -0.51
CA ARG A 167 6.10 -4.86 -0.21
C ARG A 167 5.28 -4.47 -1.45
N LEU A 168 5.78 -3.54 -2.28
CA LEU A 168 5.12 -3.14 -3.53
C LEU A 168 5.04 -4.32 -4.52
N GLU A 169 6.15 -5.03 -4.72
CA GLU A 169 6.21 -6.21 -5.60
C GLU A 169 5.21 -7.29 -5.16
N LEU A 170 5.16 -7.59 -3.86
CA LEU A 170 4.22 -8.57 -3.33
C LEU A 170 2.76 -8.14 -3.47
N ARG A 171 2.44 -6.85 -3.29
CA ARG A 171 1.08 -6.32 -3.55
C ARG A 171 0.67 -6.50 -5.01
N ASP A 172 1.60 -6.27 -5.93
CA ASP A 172 1.36 -6.43 -7.36
C ASP A 172 1.20 -7.89 -7.74
N ARG A 173 2.06 -8.76 -7.21
CA ARG A 173 1.93 -10.20 -7.34
C ARG A 173 0.59 -10.69 -6.80
N LEU A 174 0.19 -10.25 -5.60
CA LEU A 174 -1.11 -10.61 -5.01
C LEU A 174 -2.26 -10.22 -5.95
N ARG A 175 -2.23 -9.01 -6.50
CA ARG A 175 -3.26 -8.52 -7.43
C ARG A 175 -3.34 -9.37 -8.68
N ASN A 176 -2.20 -9.76 -9.24
CA ASN A 176 -2.11 -10.59 -10.44
C ASN A 176 -2.60 -12.02 -10.15
N ARG A 177 -2.14 -12.64 -9.06
CA ARG A 177 -2.59 -13.98 -8.66
C ARG A 177 -4.08 -14.03 -8.33
N ARG A 178 -4.65 -12.97 -7.75
CA ARG A 178 -6.11 -12.85 -7.57
C ARG A 178 -6.87 -12.76 -8.90
N ARG A 179 -6.29 -12.20 -9.95
CA ARG A 179 -6.89 -12.23 -11.30
C ARG A 179 -6.82 -13.63 -11.88
N ASP A 180 -5.69 -14.32 -11.71
CA ASP A 180 -5.51 -15.67 -12.24
C ASP A 180 -6.43 -16.68 -11.54
N ALA A 181 -6.54 -16.62 -10.22
CA ALA A 181 -7.48 -17.45 -9.46
C ALA A 181 -8.94 -17.23 -9.89
N ARG A 182 -9.34 -15.98 -10.18
CA ARG A 182 -10.66 -15.70 -10.74
C ARG A 182 -10.85 -16.29 -12.13
N ARG A 183 -9.82 -16.21 -12.99
CA ARG A 183 -9.88 -16.75 -14.34
C ARG A 183 -9.99 -18.27 -14.33
N GLU A 184 -9.26 -18.94 -13.47
CA GLU A 184 -9.33 -20.39 -13.26
C GLU A 184 -10.74 -20.81 -12.85
N LEU A 185 -11.25 -20.24 -11.76
CA LEU A 185 -12.59 -20.54 -11.25
C LEU A 185 -13.70 -20.25 -12.28
N ALA A 186 -13.62 -19.12 -12.97
CA ALA A 186 -14.62 -18.76 -13.97
C ALA A 186 -14.60 -19.70 -15.19
N ARG A 187 -13.43 -20.21 -15.58
CA ARG A 187 -13.31 -21.19 -16.67
C ARG A 187 -13.89 -22.54 -16.26
N GLU A 188 -13.67 -22.96 -15.02
CA GLU A 188 -14.16 -24.23 -14.49
C GLU A 188 -15.70 -24.34 -14.59
N VAL A 189 -16.41 -23.25 -14.25
CA VAL A 189 -17.88 -23.22 -14.32
C VAL A 189 -18.44 -22.71 -15.65
N TYR A 190 -17.58 -22.47 -16.64
CA TYR A 190 -18.02 -21.79 -17.86
C TYR A 190 -18.99 -22.62 -18.69
N SER A 191 -18.79 -23.93 -18.79
CA SER A 191 -19.71 -24.84 -19.47
C SER A 191 -21.12 -24.77 -18.87
N ALA A 192 -21.21 -24.83 -17.53
CA ALA A 192 -22.48 -24.70 -16.82
C ALA A 192 -23.15 -23.34 -17.06
N PHE A 193 -22.37 -22.25 -17.13
CA PHE A 193 -22.87 -20.93 -17.50
C PHE A 193 -23.48 -20.92 -18.91
N ARG A 194 -22.82 -21.55 -19.90
CA ARG A 194 -23.35 -21.65 -21.27
C ARG A 194 -24.68 -22.39 -21.31
N ASP A 195 -24.79 -23.48 -20.56
CA ASP A 195 -26.03 -24.25 -20.46
C ASP A 195 -27.13 -23.42 -19.78
N ALA A 196 -26.78 -22.68 -18.72
CA ALA A 196 -27.71 -21.80 -18.00
C ALA A 196 -28.29 -20.69 -18.89
N LEU A 197 -27.54 -20.15 -19.85
CA LEU A 197 -28.03 -19.12 -20.78
C LEU A 197 -29.24 -19.60 -21.60
N SER A 198 -29.37 -20.90 -21.88
CA SER A 198 -30.50 -21.44 -22.63
C SER A 198 -31.86 -21.27 -21.94
N VAL A 199 -31.85 -21.07 -20.62
CA VAL A 199 -33.06 -20.89 -19.79
C VAL A 199 -33.31 -19.41 -19.48
N VAL A 200 -32.32 -18.53 -19.70
CA VAL A 200 -32.42 -17.10 -19.40
C VAL A 200 -33.19 -16.37 -20.51
N PRO A 201 -34.31 -15.69 -20.18
CA PRO A 201 -35.09 -14.97 -21.18
C PRO A 201 -34.27 -13.91 -21.92
N GLY A 202 -34.29 -13.95 -23.25
CA GLY A 202 -33.60 -12.98 -24.09
C GLY A 202 -32.08 -13.12 -24.11
N ALA A 203 -31.54 -14.26 -23.67
CA ALA A 203 -30.18 -14.68 -23.95
C ALA A 203 -30.15 -15.51 -25.23
N ASP A 204 -29.12 -15.34 -26.06
CA ASP A 204 -28.79 -16.29 -27.12
C ASP A 204 -27.59 -17.14 -26.65
N PRO A 205 -27.69 -18.49 -26.59
CA PRO A 205 -26.56 -19.36 -26.27
C PRO A 205 -25.34 -19.18 -27.19
N THR A 206 -25.49 -18.63 -28.40
CA THR A 206 -24.35 -18.33 -29.27
C THR A 206 -23.51 -17.16 -28.76
N ASP A 207 -24.11 -16.22 -28.02
CA ASP A 207 -23.43 -15.05 -27.44
C ASP A 207 -22.40 -15.45 -26.36
N ALA A 208 -22.46 -16.70 -25.89
CA ALA A 208 -21.49 -17.25 -24.96
C ALA A 208 -20.06 -17.22 -25.52
N GLY A 209 -19.83 -17.46 -26.81
CA GLY A 209 -18.48 -17.67 -27.31
C GLY A 209 -17.74 -18.82 -26.60
N ALA A 210 -16.41 -18.83 -26.71
CA ALA A 210 -15.55 -19.93 -26.24
C ALA A 210 -15.07 -19.80 -24.78
N ASP A 211 -14.99 -18.58 -24.25
CA ASP A 211 -14.53 -18.28 -22.90
C ASP A 211 -15.20 -16.99 -22.37
N PRO A 212 -15.15 -16.71 -21.05
CA PRO A 212 -15.86 -15.56 -20.48
C PRO A 212 -15.47 -14.19 -21.07
N GLY A 213 -14.28 -14.06 -21.68
CA GLY A 213 -13.86 -12.84 -22.36
C GLY A 213 -14.46 -12.66 -23.76
N ALA A 214 -15.03 -13.71 -24.33
CA ALA A 214 -15.68 -13.71 -25.65
C ALA A 214 -17.21 -13.56 -25.55
N TYR A 215 -17.76 -13.36 -24.34
CA TYR A 215 -19.19 -13.14 -24.15
C TYR A 215 -19.63 -11.80 -24.75
N ASP A 216 -20.56 -11.85 -25.71
CA ASP A 216 -21.09 -10.66 -26.42
C ASP A 216 -22.59 -10.40 -26.13
N GLY A 217 -23.14 -11.13 -25.15
CA GLY A 217 -24.56 -11.05 -24.79
C GLY A 217 -24.89 -9.92 -23.81
N PRO A 218 -26.18 -9.72 -23.50
CA PRO A 218 -26.60 -8.68 -22.55
C PRO A 218 -26.05 -8.94 -21.12
N PRO A 219 -25.42 -7.95 -20.46
CA PRO A 219 -24.85 -8.13 -19.12
C PRO A 219 -25.85 -8.65 -18.07
N LEU A 220 -27.11 -8.25 -18.18
CA LEU A 220 -28.17 -8.71 -17.27
C LEU A 220 -28.50 -10.20 -17.47
N ALA A 221 -28.40 -10.72 -18.69
CA ALA A 221 -28.57 -12.13 -18.97
C ALA A 221 -27.40 -12.94 -18.40
N ALA A 222 -26.17 -12.43 -18.55
CA ALA A 222 -24.98 -12.98 -17.89
C ALA A 222 -25.15 -13.05 -16.36
N SER A 223 -25.57 -11.96 -15.70
CA SER A 223 -25.81 -11.98 -14.24
C SER A 223 -26.86 -13.02 -13.83
N LEU A 224 -27.96 -13.15 -14.58
CA LEU A 224 -29.00 -14.15 -14.27
C LEU A 224 -28.48 -15.59 -14.42
N ALA A 225 -27.73 -15.86 -15.49
CA ALA A 225 -27.12 -17.18 -15.71
C ALA A 225 -26.04 -17.50 -14.66
N ALA A 226 -25.23 -16.51 -14.26
CA ALA A 226 -24.22 -16.67 -13.23
C ALA A 226 -24.83 -16.96 -11.84
N VAL A 227 -25.94 -16.29 -11.49
CA VAL A 227 -26.69 -16.61 -10.27
C VAL A 227 -27.30 -18.00 -10.36
N ARG A 228 -27.83 -18.41 -11.52
CA ARG A 228 -28.43 -19.74 -11.70
C ARG A 228 -27.48 -20.90 -11.39
N ILE A 229 -26.22 -20.78 -11.77
CA ILE A 229 -25.24 -21.86 -11.56
C ILE A 229 -24.67 -21.89 -10.14
N ALA A 230 -24.96 -20.87 -9.33
CA ALA A 230 -24.46 -20.75 -7.97
C ALA A 230 -25.28 -21.57 -6.97
N GLU A 231 -24.62 -22.00 -5.89
CA GLU A 231 -25.26 -22.69 -4.77
C GLU A 231 -25.49 -21.68 -3.64
N ILE A 232 -26.63 -20.98 -3.69
CA ILE A 232 -26.94 -19.88 -2.77
C ILE A 232 -27.91 -20.36 -1.68
N ASP A 233 -27.48 -20.31 -0.42
CA ASP A 233 -28.28 -20.72 0.75
C ASP A 233 -29.38 -19.71 1.15
N GLY A 234 -29.32 -18.49 0.61
CA GLY A 234 -30.23 -17.38 0.91
C GLY A 234 -31.00 -16.85 -0.31
N PRO A 235 -32.01 -15.99 -0.10
CA PRO A 235 -32.75 -15.40 -1.20
C PRO A 235 -31.93 -14.37 -1.98
N VAL A 236 -32.09 -14.37 -3.30
CA VAL A 236 -31.45 -13.42 -4.22
C VAL A 236 -32.34 -12.19 -4.41
N VAL A 237 -31.75 -11.01 -4.30
CA VAL A 237 -32.45 -9.74 -4.53
C VAL A 237 -32.50 -9.40 -6.01
N LEU A 238 -33.68 -9.44 -6.64
CA LEU A 238 -33.84 -9.03 -8.04
C LEU A 238 -34.24 -7.57 -8.17
N GLY A 239 -33.35 -6.72 -8.66
CA GLY A 239 -33.64 -5.33 -8.97
C GLY A 239 -34.82 -5.17 -9.95
N SER A 240 -35.49 -4.02 -9.91
CA SER A 240 -36.65 -3.72 -10.76
C SER A 240 -36.37 -3.88 -12.26
N GLY A 241 -35.15 -3.60 -12.71
CA GLY A 241 -34.70 -3.85 -14.08
C GLY A 241 -34.67 -5.34 -14.45
N ALA A 242 -34.21 -6.20 -13.56
CA ALA A 242 -34.17 -7.66 -13.74
C ALA A 242 -35.59 -8.25 -13.80
N ILE A 243 -36.46 -7.82 -12.88
CA ILE A 243 -37.87 -8.24 -12.85
C ILE A 243 -38.57 -7.87 -14.16
N ARG A 244 -38.39 -6.61 -14.62
CA ARG A 244 -38.97 -6.15 -15.89
C ARG A 244 -38.44 -6.94 -17.06
N TRP A 245 -37.12 -7.20 -17.11
CA TRP A 245 -36.47 -7.97 -18.18
C TRP A 245 -37.11 -9.35 -18.34
N ILE A 246 -37.24 -10.10 -17.24
CA ILE A 246 -37.83 -11.45 -17.21
C ILE A 246 -39.29 -11.39 -17.67
N ALA A 247 -40.07 -10.45 -17.13
CA ALA A 247 -41.49 -10.30 -17.45
C ALA A 247 -41.73 -10.00 -18.94
N THR A 248 -40.90 -9.17 -19.56
CA THR A 248 -41.09 -8.76 -20.95
C THR A 248 -40.61 -9.77 -21.98
N ARG A 249 -39.73 -10.71 -21.62
CA ARG A 249 -39.04 -11.58 -22.60
C ARG A 249 -39.30 -13.07 -22.47
N GLY A 250 -39.85 -13.55 -21.36
CA GLY A 250 -39.99 -15.00 -21.17
C GLY A 250 -41.27 -15.46 -20.48
N GLY A 251 -42.05 -14.58 -19.85
CA GLY A 251 -43.22 -14.98 -19.05
C GLY A 251 -42.90 -15.93 -17.89
N ALA A 252 -41.62 -16.26 -17.68
CA ALA A 252 -41.13 -17.20 -16.69
C ALA A 252 -41.20 -16.60 -15.28
N VAL A 253 -41.38 -17.48 -14.30
CA VAL A 253 -41.33 -17.10 -12.89
C VAL A 253 -39.86 -16.80 -12.55
N PRO A 254 -39.52 -15.66 -11.91
CA PRO A 254 -38.12 -15.29 -11.69
C PRO A 254 -37.28 -16.38 -10.98
N GLU A 255 -37.88 -17.11 -10.06
CA GLU A 255 -37.32 -18.24 -9.33
C GLU A 255 -36.90 -19.37 -10.28
N SER A 256 -37.66 -19.66 -11.34
CA SER A 256 -37.30 -20.70 -12.30
C SER A 256 -36.16 -20.28 -13.22
N VAL A 257 -35.91 -18.97 -13.38
CA VAL A 257 -34.80 -18.45 -14.19
C VAL A 257 -33.48 -18.56 -13.44
N ILE A 258 -33.47 -18.22 -12.15
CA ILE A 258 -32.25 -18.20 -11.33
C ILE A 258 -32.06 -19.43 -10.44
N ASP A 259 -32.99 -20.38 -10.47
CA ASP A 259 -32.98 -21.60 -9.64
C ASP A 259 -32.76 -21.35 -8.14
N ALA A 260 -33.27 -20.21 -7.65
CA ALA A 260 -33.08 -19.75 -6.28
C ALA A 260 -34.30 -18.95 -5.81
N SER A 261 -34.46 -18.87 -4.48
CA SER A 261 -35.52 -18.06 -3.87
C SER A 261 -35.29 -16.57 -4.16
N VAL A 262 -36.35 -15.83 -4.51
CA VAL A 262 -36.24 -14.41 -4.90
C VAL A 262 -36.85 -13.49 -3.85
N VAL A 263 -36.13 -12.43 -3.51
CA VAL A 263 -36.68 -11.24 -2.82
C VAL A 263 -36.80 -10.09 -3.81
N ARG A 264 -38.01 -9.56 -3.95
CA ARG A 264 -38.26 -8.35 -4.74
C ARG A 264 -37.95 -7.12 -3.90
N PRO A 265 -37.35 -6.06 -4.46
CA PRO A 265 -37.09 -4.84 -3.74
C PRO A 265 -38.41 -4.29 -3.23
N CYS A 266 -38.55 -4.17 -1.91
CA CYS A 266 -39.65 -3.45 -1.30
C CYS A 266 -39.70 -2.07 -1.96
N ARG A 267 -40.80 -1.72 -2.61
CA ARG A 267 -41.02 -0.33 -3.03
C ARG A 267 -40.96 0.48 -1.74
N ARG A 268 -39.92 1.30 -1.56
CA ARG A 268 -40.05 2.44 -0.65
C ARG A 268 -41.17 3.29 -1.22
N SER A 269 -42.33 3.26 -0.56
CA SER A 269 -43.37 4.26 -0.72
C SER A 269 -42.69 5.62 -0.58
N GLN A 270 -42.70 6.40 -1.66
CA GLN A 270 -42.45 7.84 -1.58
C GLN A 270 -43.66 8.51 -0.95
#